data_AF-A0A662VHD3-F1
#
_entry.id   AF-A0A662VHD3-F1
#
_cell.length_a   1.000
_cell.length_b   1.000
_cell.length_c   1.000
_cell.angle_alpha   90.00
_cell.angle_beta   90.00
_cell.angle_gamma   90.00
#
_symmetry.space_group_name_H-M   'P 1'
#
loop_
_entity.id
_entity.type
_entity.pdbx_description
1 polymer ?
#
loop_
_entity_poly.entity_id
_entity_poly.type
_entity_poly.pdbx_seq_one_letter_code
_entity_poly.pdbx_strand_id
1 'polypeptide(L)'
;MRKKNKYTATITIDLRLLAMRFRDRGKRFIRVHEVAYELGISPKTAGRILVTMTKLGYLVKWSDGVYMVLDTNYAGNKENIRTPIR
;
A
#
# COMPACT_ATOMS: atom_id res chain seq x y z
N MET A 1 -19.43 16.74 -26.80
CA MET A 1 -18.59 15.94 -25.86
C MET A 1 -19.14 14.51 -25.78
N ARG A 2 -18.36 13.49 -26.16
CA ARG A 2 -18.78 12.08 -26.11
C ARG A 2 -18.69 11.58 -24.66
N LYS A 3 -19.81 11.21 -24.02
CA LYS A 3 -19.80 10.56 -22.69
C LYS A 3 -19.07 9.22 -22.84
N LYS A 4 -17.89 9.07 -22.20
CA LYS A 4 -17.25 7.76 -22.03
C LYS A 4 -18.17 6.91 -21.14
N ASN A 5 -18.65 5.78 -21.63
CA ASN A 5 -19.30 4.79 -20.78
C ASN A 5 -18.29 4.32 -19.74
N LYS A 6 -18.57 4.62 -18.46
CA LYS A 6 -17.74 4.23 -17.33
C LYS A 6 -18.28 2.93 -16.76
N TYR A 7 -17.62 1.83 -17.05
CA TYR A 7 -17.89 0.54 -16.41
C TYR A 7 -17.22 0.54 -15.03
N THR A 8 -17.98 0.24 -13.98
CA THR A 8 -17.48 0.17 -12.60
C THR A 8 -17.70 -1.22 -12.04
N ALA A 9 -16.66 -1.81 -11.44
CA ALA A 9 -16.76 -3.04 -10.67
C ALA A 9 -16.44 -2.76 -9.20
N THR A 10 -17.17 -3.40 -8.29
CA THR A 10 -16.85 -3.41 -6.86
C THR A 10 -15.97 -4.63 -6.60
N ILE A 11 -14.80 -4.41 -5.99
CA ILE A 11 -13.79 -5.43 -5.76
C ILE A 11 -13.44 -5.43 -4.27
N THR A 12 -13.36 -6.60 -3.67
CA THR A 12 -12.85 -6.79 -2.31
C THR A 12 -11.44 -7.36 -2.39
N ILE A 13 -10.50 -6.78 -1.65
CA ILE A 13 -9.10 -7.18 -1.61
C ILE A 13 -8.72 -7.51 -0.17
N ASP A 14 -8.16 -8.69 0.06
CA ASP A 14 -7.55 -9.04 1.34
C ASP A 14 -6.19 -8.33 1.48
N LEU A 15 -6.14 -7.33 2.35
CA LEU A 15 -4.95 -6.51 2.59
C LEU A 15 -3.86 -7.25 3.36
N ARG A 16 -4.21 -8.27 4.16
CA ARG A 16 -3.24 -9.11 4.85
C ARG A 16 -2.53 -9.99 3.84
N LEU A 17 -3.28 -10.65 2.96
CA LEU A 17 -2.70 -11.49 1.90
C LEU A 17 -1.87 -10.65 0.94
N LEU A 18 -2.33 -9.45 0.59
CA LEU A 18 -1.55 -8.52 -0.23
C LEU A 18 -0.23 -8.12 0.44
N ALA A 19 -0.24 -7.84 1.75
CA ALA A 19 0.97 -7.54 2.50
C ALA A 19 1.96 -8.72 2.50
N MET A 20 1.47 -9.96 2.67
CA MET A 20 2.30 -11.16 2.61
C MET A 20 2.94 -11.30 1.22
N ARG A 21 2.17 -11.14 0.14
CA ARG A 21 2.70 -11.18 -1.23
C ARG A 21 3.79 -10.13 -1.49
N PHE A 22 3.68 -8.95 -0.89
CA PHE A 22 4.75 -7.95 -1.00
C PHE A 22 6.04 -8.38 -0.29
N ARG A 23 5.92 -9.00 0.90
CA ARG A 23 7.07 -9.55 1.62
C ARG A 23 7.70 -10.73 0.89
N ASP A 24 6.90 -11.65 0.38
CA ASP A 24 7.37 -12.84 -0.33
C ASP A 24 8.17 -12.48 -1.59
N ARG A 25 7.85 -11.35 -2.22
CA ARG A 25 8.59 -10.81 -3.37
C ARG A 25 9.88 -10.09 -2.98
N GLY A 26 10.23 -10.03 -1.69
CA GLY A 26 11.39 -9.29 -1.18
C GLY A 26 11.30 -7.77 -1.38
N LYS A 27 10.11 -7.24 -1.68
CA LYS A 27 9.95 -5.80 -1.93
C LYS A 27 9.96 -5.05 -0.61
N ARG A 28 11.13 -4.49 -0.26
CA ARG A 28 11.26 -3.64 0.93
C ARG A 28 10.56 -2.29 0.78
N PHE A 29 10.55 -1.74 -0.43
CA PHE A 29 9.91 -0.46 -0.77
C PHE A 29 8.91 -0.65 -1.90
N ILE A 30 7.79 0.07 -1.83
CA ILE A 30 6.67 -0.02 -2.75
C ILE A 30 6.27 1.39 -3.17
N ARG A 31 6.21 1.64 -4.48
CA ARG A 31 5.70 2.89 -5.01
C ARG A 31 4.22 2.78 -5.36
N VAL A 32 3.46 3.86 -5.14
CA VAL A 32 2.02 3.94 -5.49
C VAL A 32 1.79 3.56 -6.96
N HIS A 33 2.63 4.06 -7.87
CA HIS A 33 2.52 3.78 -9.30
C HIS A 33 2.79 2.32 -9.68
N GLU A 34 3.67 1.63 -8.95
CA GLU A 34 3.93 0.22 -9.18
C GLU A 34 2.73 -0.63 -8.78
N VAL A 35 2.11 -0.33 -7.64
CA VAL A 35 0.89 -1.02 -7.19
C VAL A 35 -0.29 -0.73 -8.12
N ALA A 36 -0.39 0.51 -8.58
CA ALA A 36 -1.41 0.89 -9.58
C ALA A 36 -1.27 0.06 -10.85
N TYR A 37 -0.04 -0.09 -11.36
CA TYR A 37 0.27 -0.89 -12.52
C TYR A 37 0.00 -2.39 -12.29
N GLU A 38 0.50 -2.95 -11.19
CA GLU A 38 0.36 -4.38 -10.87
C GLU A 38 -1.10 -4.81 -10.65
N LEU A 39 -1.92 -3.95 -10.04
CA LEU A 39 -3.32 -4.26 -9.77
C LEU A 39 -4.27 -3.78 -10.89
N GLY A 40 -3.77 -3.06 -11.90
CA GLY A 40 -4.60 -2.49 -12.97
C GLY A 40 -5.61 -1.45 -12.46
N ILE A 41 -5.24 -0.68 -11.43
CA ILE A 41 -6.12 0.32 -10.79
C ILE A 41 -5.55 1.74 -10.92
N SER A 42 -6.39 2.74 -10.65
CA SER A 42 -5.93 4.13 -10.65
C SER A 42 -4.87 4.38 -9.54
N PRO A 43 -3.89 5.27 -9.75
CA PRO A 43 -2.94 5.67 -8.70
C PRO A 43 -3.62 6.17 -7.43
N LYS A 44 -4.76 6.85 -7.56
CA LYS A 44 -5.58 7.31 -6.44
C LYS A 44 -6.12 6.13 -5.61
N THR A 45 -6.58 5.07 -6.26
CA THR A 45 -7.03 3.85 -5.58
C THR A 45 -5.87 3.11 -4.92
N ALA A 46 -4.74 2.96 -5.62
CA ALA A 46 -3.53 2.35 -5.06
C ALA A 46 -3.04 3.10 -3.81
N GLY A 47 -3.01 4.43 -3.86
CA GLY A 47 -2.65 5.26 -2.69
C GLY A 47 -3.58 5.02 -1.50
N ARG A 48 -4.89 4.93 -1.73
CA ARG A 48 -5.87 4.59 -0.67
C ARG A 48 -5.59 3.22 -0.05
N ILE A 49 -5.28 2.22 -0.87
CA ILE A 49 -4.93 0.86 -0.40
C ILE A 49 -3.69 0.92 0.50
N LEU A 50 -2.62 1.58 0.06
CA LEU A 50 -1.37 1.66 0.83
C LEU A 50 -1.52 2.44 2.14
N VAL A 51 -2.33 3.51 2.15
CA VAL A 51 -2.69 4.22 3.38
C VAL A 51 -3.44 3.30 4.36
N THR A 52 -4.40 2.51 3.87
CA THR A 52 -5.12 1.56 4.73
C THR A 52 -4.19 0.47 5.25
N MET A 53 -3.31 -0.08 4.43
CA MET A 53 -2.30 -1.05 4.88
C MET A 53 -1.34 -0.47 5.93
N THR A 54 -1.02 0.82 5.82
CA THR A 54 -0.23 1.54 6.84
C THR A 54 -0.98 1.59 8.17
N LYS A 55 -2.28 1.90 8.16
CA LYS A 55 -3.12 1.90 9.37
C LYS A 55 -3.21 0.52 10.03
N LEU A 56 -3.14 -0.53 9.23
CA LEU A 56 -3.13 -1.92 9.70
C LEU A 56 -1.76 -2.41 10.17
N GLY A 57 -0.71 -1.58 10.10
CA GLY A 57 0.64 -1.92 10.56
C GLY A 57 1.42 -2.82 9.60
N TYR A 58 1.00 -2.95 8.33
CA TYR A 58 1.74 -3.71 7.33
C TYR A 58 2.82 -2.90 6.63
N LEU A 59 2.63 -1.58 6.55
CA LEU A 59 3.51 -0.65 5.86
C LEU A 59 3.77 0.57 6.74
N VAL A 60 4.83 1.33 6.42
CA VAL A 60 5.04 2.68 6.92
C VAL A 60 5.31 3.63 5.74
N LYS A 61 4.80 4.86 5.82
CA LYS A 61 5.09 5.88 4.80
C LYS A 61 6.57 6.26 4.92
N TRP A 62 7.30 6.13 3.81
CA TRP A 62 8.73 6.46 3.76
C TRP A 62 8.97 7.84 3.14
N SER A 63 8.35 8.11 2.00
CA SER A 63 8.38 9.41 1.34
C SER A 63 7.09 9.62 0.53
N ASP A 64 7.01 10.70 -0.25
CA ASP A 64 5.84 10.91 -1.09
C ASP A 64 5.69 9.80 -2.15
N GLY A 65 4.52 9.16 -2.16
CA GLY A 65 4.24 8.03 -3.04
C GLY A 65 5.03 6.74 -2.76
N VAL A 66 5.83 6.65 -1.68
CA VAL A 66 6.66 5.47 -1.37
C VAL A 66 6.39 4.96 0.05
N TYR A 67 6.21 3.65 0.17
CA TYR A 67 5.93 2.95 1.41
C TYR A 67 6.96 1.85 1.65
N MET A 68 7.38 1.67 2.89
CA MET A 68 8.24 0.57 3.30
C MET A 68 7.40 -0.57 3.87
N VAL A 69 7.69 -1.81 3.48
CA VAL A 69 7.03 -3.01 4.02
C VAL A 69 7.64 -3.35 5.37
N LEU A 70 6.77 -3.58 6.35
CA LEU A 70 7.19 -3.99 7.69
C LEU A 70 7.22 -5.51 7.79
N ASP A 71 8.31 -6.04 8.35
CA ASP A 71 8.39 -7.44 8.77
C ASP A 71 7.50 -7.68 10.00
N THR A 72 6.94 -8.87 10.09
CA THR A 72 5.92 -9.24 11.08
C THR A 72 6.38 -9.07 12.54
N ASN A 73 7.68 -8.90 12.79
CA ASN A 73 8.24 -8.56 14.09
C ASN A 73 7.95 -7.10 14.54
N TYR A 74 7.45 -6.24 13.65
CA TYR A 74 7.10 -4.85 13.97
C TYR A 74 5.69 -4.68 14.55
N ALA A 75 4.82 -5.70 14.45
CA ALA A 75 3.43 -5.59 14.88
C ALA A 75 3.24 -5.48 16.41
N GLY A 76 4.30 -5.67 17.20
CA GLY A 76 4.26 -5.68 18.66
C GLY A 76 4.73 -4.42 19.37
N ASN A 77 5.21 -3.38 18.68
CA ASN A 77 5.84 -2.24 19.37
C ASN A 77 5.34 -0.89 18.84
N LYS A 78 4.14 -0.50 19.28
CA LYS A 78 3.57 0.83 19.03
C LYS A 78 4.33 1.96 19.74
N GLU A 79 5.33 1.66 20.57
CA GLU A 79 6.07 2.64 21.39
C GLU A 79 7.37 3.16 20.76
N ASN A 80 7.79 2.62 19.61
CA ASN A 80 9.09 2.97 18.99
C ASN A 80 9.00 3.66 17.63
N ILE A 81 7.89 4.33 17.33
CA ILE A 81 7.80 5.20 16.15
C ILE A 81 8.47 6.55 16.47
N ARG A 82 9.79 6.53 16.71
CA ARG A 82 10.62 7.73 16.55
C ARG A 82 10.76 7.94 15.04
N THR A 83 9.92 8.79 14.50
CA THR A 83 10.05 9.36 13.15
C THR A 83 11.48 9.86 12.98
N PRO A 84 12.26 9.41 11.97
CA PRO A 84 13.44 10.14 11.58
C PRO A 84 12.99 11.48 11.03
N ILE A 85 13.33 12.53 11.77
CA ILE A 85 13.18 13.92 11.37
C ILE A 85 14.04 14.12 10.11
N ARG A 86 13.44 14.69 9.07
CA ARG A 86 14.15 15.52 8.10
C ARG A 86 13.42 16.84 8.02
#